data_AF-A0A7Y4ZUR5-F1
#
_entry.id   AF-A0A7Y4ZUR5-F1
#
_cell.length_a   1.000
_cell.length_b   1.000
_cell.length_c   1.000
_cell.angle_alpha   90.00
_cell.angle_beta   90.00
_cell.angle_gamma   90.00
#
_symmetry.space_group_name_H-M   'P 1'
#
loop_
_entity.id
_entity.type
_entity.pdbx_description
1 polymer ?
#
loop_
_entity_poly.entity_id
_entity_poly.type
_entity_poly.pdbx_seq_one_letter_code
_entity_poly.pdbx_strand_id
1 'polypeptide(L)'
;MLSRSLALMMPLLLAPVAVACSVETASDEEAAEEALTRGTTIPEGSYLARGVLRVANELSAAQLRAAPLKVSATLTAAIVSRRGTAGFPTLAALDAISGTGPAFFDKLTAYAKANGYVGRCVTHQRHRGANRARLWQATPLQNPGGRPAIGNHGEEVAEI
;
A
#
# COMPACT_ATOMS: atom_id res chain seq x y z
N MET A 1 21.93 32.30 44.00
CA MET A 1 21.92 33.00 42.69
C MET A 1 21.30 32.04 41.69
N LEU A 2 20.01 32.20 41.37
CA LEU A 2 19.50 32.90 40.16
C LEU A 2 19.90 32.09 38.90
N SER A 3 19.03 31.50 38.09
CA SER A 3 17.69 31.92 37.71
C SER A 3 16.84 30.77 37.20
N ARG A 4 15.55 30.83 37.56
CA ARG A 4 14.44 30.06 37.01
C ARG A 4 14.13 30.60 35.61
N SER A 5 14.05 29.74 34.60
CA SER A 5 13.40 30.07 33.31
C SER A 5 12.11 29.26 33.19
N LEU A 6 11.03 29.86 33.68
CA LEU A 6 9.65 29.50 33.40
C LEU A 6 9.30 30.06 32.02
N ALA A 7 9.31 29.21 30.99
CA ALA A 7 8.72 29.56 29.71
C ALA A 7 7.24 29.14 29.71
N LEU A 8 6.39 30.16 29.77
CA LEU A 8 4.94 30.15 29.71
C LEU A 8 4.41 29.55 28.39
N MET A 9 3.32 28.80 28.55
CA MET A 9 2.11 28.76 27.72
C MET A 9 2.23 29.08 26.22
N MET A 10 1.85 28.09 25.41
CA MET A 10 0.77 28.31 24.43
C MET A 10 0.11 26.98 24.04
N PRO A 11 -1.12 26.68 24.51
CA PRO A 11 -1.88 25.55 23.99
C PRO A 11 -2.55 25.98 22.69
N LEU A 12 -1.99 25.56 21.56
CA LEU A 12 -2.63 25.72 20.27
C LEU A 12 -3.76 24.68 20.17
N LEU A 13 -4.99 25.12 20.46
CA LEU A 13 -6.21 24.35 20.27
C LEU A 13 -6.41 24.08 18.77
N LEU A 14 -6.04 22.88 18.36
CA LEU A 14 -6.27 22.37 17.01
C LEU A 14 -7.73 21.87 16.92
N ALA A 15 -8.60 22.66 16.28
CA ALA A 15 -9.98 22.28 16.03
C ALA A 15 -10.05 21.14 15.00
N PRO A 16 -10.79 20.04 15.26
CA PRO A 16 -11.04 19.01 14.27
C PRO A 16 -12.05 19.54 13.24
N VAL A 17 -11.60 19.75 12.00
CA VAL A 17 -12.51 19.94 10.86
C VAL A 17 -13.07 18.57 10.51
N ALA A 18 -14.30 18.30 10.96
CA ALA A 18 -15.06 17.14 10.55
C ALA A 18 -15.43 17.31 9.07
N VAL A 19 -14.71 16.63 8.18
CA VAL A 19 -15.11 16.44 6.79
C VAL A 19 -16.22 15.39 6.78
N ALA A 20 -17.47 15.86 6.77
CA ALA A 20 -18.62 15.02 6.48
C ALA A 20 -18.62 14.73 4.98
N CYS A 21 -18.12 13.55 4.59
CA CYS A 21 -18.46 12.98 3.29
C CYS A 21 -19.95 12.61 3.33
N SER A 22 -20.82 13.46 2.76
CA SER A 22 -22.15 13.04 2.33
C SER A 22 -21.99 11.97 1.25
N VAL A 23 -22.16 10.71 1.64
CA VAL A 23 -22.35 9.61 0.70
C VAL A 23 -23.84 9.64 0.31
N GLU A 24 -24.09 10.06 -0.92
CA GLU A 24 -25.42 10.00 -1.54
C GLU A 24 -25.70 8.52 -1.83
N THR A 25 -26.51 7.89 -0.98
CA THR A 25 -27.01 6.53 -1.17
C THR A 25 -28.15 6.57 -2.19
N ALA A 26 -27.80 6.42 -3.47
CA ALA A 26 -28.79 6.04 -4.47
C ALA A 26 -29.23 4.60 -4.20
N SER A 27 -30.54 4.47 -4.03
CA SER A 27 -31.34 3.29 -3.77
C SER A 27 -31.23 2.28 -4.92
N ASP A 28 -30.77 1.07 -4.60
CA ASP A 28 -30.89 -0.15 -5.41
C ASP A 28 -31.20 -1.29 -4.44
N GLU A 29 -32.47 -1.39 -4.06
CA GLU A 29 -33.01 -2.29 -3.04
C GLU A 29 -33.38 -3.67 -3.61
N GLU A 30 -32.47 -4.37 -4.33
CA GLU A 30 -32.72 -5.76 -4.73
C GLU A 30 -31.46 -6.65 -4.95
N ALA A 31 -30.35 -6.40 -4.23
CA ALA A 31 -29.18 -7.30 -4.26
C ALA A 31 -28.42 -7.47 -2.93
N ALA A 32 -29.00 -7.06 -1.79
CA ALA A 32 -28.31 -7.02 -0.48
C ALA A 32 -28.65 -8.18 0.47
N GLU A 33 -29.51 -9.13 0.07
CA GLU A 33 -29.94 -10.24 0.93
C GLU A 33 -29.05 -11.51 0.80
N GLU A 34 -27.90 -11.43 0.12
CA GLU A 34 -26.90 -12.51 0.03
C GLU A 34 -25.57 -12.18 0.74
N ALA A 35 -25.50 -11.10 1.52
CA ALA A 35 -24.28 -10.62 2.19
C ALA A 35 -23.99 -11.26 3.57
N LEU A 36 -24.63 -12.41 3.89
CA LEU A 36 -24.53 -13.08 5.19
C LEU A 36 -23.90 -14.48 5.15
N THR A 37 -23.22 -14.84 4.06
CA THR A 37 -22.30 -16.00 3.99
C THR A 37 -20.88 -15.61 4.38
N ARG A 38 -20.71 -15.14 5.62
CA ARG A 38 -19.52 -15.28 6.49
C ARG A 38 -18.14 -15.19 5.78
N GLY A 39 -17.98 -14.25 4.86
CA GLY A 39 -16.77 -14.04 4.05
C GLY A 39 -16.05 -12.76 4.46
N THR A 40 -14.73 -12.75 4.30
CA THR A 40 -13.83 -11.63 4.63
C THR A 40 -14.36 -10.24 4.25
N THR A 41 -14.25 -9.28 5.18
CA THR A 41 -14.68 -7.87 4.99
C THR A 41 -13.82 -7.09 3.97
N ILE A 42 -12.90 -7.76 3.29
CA ILE A 42 -11.97 -7.12 2.35
C ILE A 42 -12.55 -7.30 0.94
N PRO A 43 -12.98 -6.22 0.27
CA PRO A 43 -13.51 -6.33 -1.08
C PRO A 43 -12.44 -6.86 -2.03
N GLU A 44 -12.80 -7.86 -2.83
CA GLU A 44 -11.92 -8.45 -3.84
C GLU A 44 -11.40 -7.38 -4.80
N GLY A 45 -10.15 -7.52 -5.24
CA GLY A 45 -9.49 -6.58 -6.14
C GLY A 45 -9.04 -5.25 -5.50
N SER A 46 -9.41 -4.96 -4.25
CA SER A 46 -8.92 -3.80 -3.50
C SER A 46 -7.41 -3.85 -3.23
N TYR A 47 -6.80 -2.70 -2.93
CA TYR A 47 -5.38 -2.66 -2.56
C TYR A 47 -5.05 -3.51 -1.33
N LEU A 48 -5.99 -3.62 -0.40
CA LEU A 48 -5.87 -4.51 0.76
C LEU A 48 -5.89 -5.96 0.33
N ALA A 49 -6.84 -6.37 -0.52
CA ALA A 49 -6.92 -7.72 -1.05
C ALA A 49 -5.62 -8.14 -1.74
N ARG A 50 -5.08 -7.26 -2.60
CA ARG A 50 -3.79 -7.50 -3.28
C ARG A 50 -2.64 -7.63 -2.29
N GLY A 51 -2.59 -6.77 -1.27
CA GLY A 51 -1.55 -6.86 -0.23
C GLY A 51 -1.63 -8.16 0.57
N VAL A 52 -2.83 -8.61 0.92
CA VAL A 52 -3.05 -9.88 1.62
C VAL A 52 -2.67 -11.07 0.74
N LEU A 53 -3.13 -11.11 -0.52
CA LEU A 53 -2.77 -12.17 -1.46
C LEU A 53 -1.27 -12.21 -1.72
N ARG A 54 -0.63 -11.05 -1.81
CA ARG A 54 0.82 -10.94 -1.93
C ARG A 54 1.54 -11.58 -0.73
N VAL A 55 1.11 -11.27 0.49
CA VAL A 55 1.68 -11.90 1.71
C VAL A 55 1.46 -13.42 1.69
N ALA A 56 0.26 -13.89 1.35
CA ALA A 56 -0.03 -15.33 1.30
C ALA A 56 0.79 -16.07 0.22
N ASN A 57 1.04 -15.42 -0.92
CA ASN A 57 1.77 -16.00 -2.04
C ASN A 57 3.29 -15.92 -1.88
N GLU A 58 3.83 -14.84 -1.33
CA GLU A 58 5.28 -14.60 -1.26
C GLU A 58 5.92 -15.17 0.01
N LEU A 59 5.23 -15.23 1.15
CA LEU A 59 5.85 -15.71 2.38
C LEU A 59 6.10 -17.22 2.38
N SER A 60 7.29 -17.63 2.79
CA SER A 60 7.60 -19.04 3.07
C SER A 60 6.83 -19.58 4.28
N ALA A 61 6.76 -20.91 4.40
CA ALA A 61 6.16 -21.58 5.55
C ALA A 61 6.80 -21.12 6.89
N ALA A 62 8.13 -20.97 6.89
CA ALA A 62 8.87 -20.49 8.05
C ALA A 62 8.48 -19.04 8.42
N GLN A 63 8.36 -18.16 7.42
CA GLN A 63 7.97 -16.77 7.63
C GLN A 63 6.52 -16.64 8.12
N LEU A 64 5.58 -17.43 7.58
CA LEU A 64 4.19 -17.44 8.06
C LEU A 64 4.08 -17.84 9.54
N ARG A 65 4.96 -18.73 10.00
CA ARG A 65 5.02 -19.16 11.40
C ARG A 65 5.77 -18.19 12.30
N ALA A 66 6.83 -17.56 11.79
CA ALA A 66 7.65 -16.61 12.54
C ALA A 66 6.96 -15.23 12.66
N ALA A 67 6.09 -14.89 11.72
CA ALA A 67 5.34 -13.64 11.73
C ALA A 67 4.41 -13.56 12.96
N PRO A 68 4.08 -12.35 13.44
CA PRO A 68 3.16 -12.13 14.57
C PRO A 68 1.70 -12.55 14.29
N LEU A 69 1.46 -13.28 13.21
CA LEU A 69 0.18 -13.84 12.79
C LEU A 69 -0.29 -14.99 13.71
N LYS A 70 0.63 -15.65 14.43
CA LYS A 70 0.35 -16.83 15.27
C LYS A 70 -0.41 -17.93 14.49
N VAL A 71 0.04 -18.21 13.26
CA VAL A 71 -0.57 -19.25 12.41
C VAL A 71 -0.18 -20.62 12.94
N SER A 72 -1.15 -21.54 13.03
CA SER A 72 -0.87 -22.92 13.43
C SER A 72 -0.01 -23.63 12.39
N ALA A 73 0.72 -24.67 12.82
CA ALA A 73 1.49 -25.55 11.94
C ALA A 73 0.61 -26.13 10.82
N THR A 74 -0.57 -26.61 11.20
CA THR A 74 -1.53 -27.25 10.31
C THR A 74 -2.07 -26.29 9.27
N LEU A 75 -2.45 -25.07 9.68
CA LEU A 75 -2.93 -24.05 8.75
C LEU A 75 -1.83 -23.60 7.79
N THR A 76 -0.60 -23.43 8.28
CA THR A 76 0.55 -23.10 7.43
C THR A 76 0.78 -24.18 6.37
N ALA A 77 0.76 -25.45 6.76
CA ALA A 77 0.92 -26.57 5.83
C ALA A 77 -0.23 -26.61 4.79
N ALA A 78 -1.46 -26.34 5.21
CA ALA A 78 -2.62 -26.26 4.32
C ALA A 78 -2.49 -25.12 3.30
N ILE A 79 -2.05 -23.94 3.75
CA ILE A 79 -1.80 -22.78 2.86
C ILE A 79 -0.72 -23.12 1.84
N VAL A 80 0.43 -23.63 2.26
CA VAL A 80 1.54 -23.95 1.36
C VAL A 80 1.15 -25.04 0.36
N SER A 81 0.42 -26.07 0.81
CA SER A 81 -0.08 -27.15 -0.04
C SER A 81 -1.06 -26.64 -1.09
N ARG A 82 -2.07 -25.84 -0.68
CA ARG A 82 -3.08 -25.26 -1.59
C ARG A 82 -2.51 -24.20 -2.54
N ARG A 83 -1.48 -23.47 -2.11
CA ARG A 83 -0.82 -22.42 -2.92
C ARG A 83 -0.17 -23.00 -4.17
N GLY A 84 0.48 -24.17 -4.05
CA GLY A 84 1.24 -24.78 -5.14
C GLY A 84 2.23 -23.81 -5.80
N THR A 85 2.39 -23.94 -7.12
CA THR A 85 3.23 -23.06 -7.95
C THR A 85 2.49 -21.83 -8.49
N ALA A 86 1.16 -21.91 -8.62
CA ALA A 86 0.35 -20.84 -9.23
C ALA A 86 0.01 -19.70 -8.25
N GLY A 87 0.03 -19.97 -6.94
CA GLY A 87 -0.45 -19.01 -5.95
C GLY A 87 -1.98 -19.01 -5.82
N PHE A 88 -2.47 -18.23 -4.86
CA PHE A 88 -3.90 -17.93 -4.73
C PHE A 88 -4.30 -16.80 -5.69
N PRO A 89 -5.29 -17.02 -6.57
CA PRO A 89 -5.76 -15.99 -7.50
C PRO A 89 -6.71 -14.97 -6.83
N THR A 90 -7.42 -15.38 -5.78
CA THR A 90 -8.48 -14.60 -5.11
C THR A 90 -8.44 -14.81 -3.59
N LEU A 91 -8.97 -13.86 -2.82
CA LEU A 91 -9.15 -14.04 -1.37
C LEU A 91 -10.13 -15.18 -1.07
N ALA A 92 -11.15 -15.37 -1.89
CA ALA A 92 -12.08 -16.48 -1.75
C ALA A 92 -11.36 -17.85 -1.81
N ALA A 93 -10.35 -18.00 -2.68
CA ALA A 93 -9.55 -19.23 -2.73
C ALA A 93 -8.72 -19.46 -1.45
N LEU A 94 -8.29 -18.37 -0.79
CA LEU A 94 -7.59 -18.43 0.50
C LEU A 94 -8.56 -18.68 1.67
N ASP A 95 -9.77 -18.12 1.62
CA ASP A 95 -10.82 -18.29 2.64
C ASP A 95 -11.44 -19.70 2.61
N ALA A 96 -11.35 -20.40 1.48
CA ALA A 96 -11.77 -21.79 1.35
C ALA A 96 -10.90 -22.80 2.15
N ILE A 97 -9.81 -22.35 2.78
CA ILE A 97 -8.93 -23.20 3.59
C ILE A 97 -9.50 -23.31 5.00
N SER A 98 -9.73 -24.54 5.49
CA SER A 98 -10.20 -24.73 6.86
C SER A 98 -9.25 -24.08 7.88
N GLY A 99 -9.79 -23.18 8.70
CA GLY A 99 -9.04 -22.40 9.68
C GLY A 99 -8.61 -21.01 9.21
N THR A 100 -8.81 -20.64 7.94
CA THR A 100 -8.88 -19.23 7.54
C THR A 100 -10.27 -18.69 7.86
N GLY A 101 -10.32 -17.42 8.26
CA GLY A 101 -11.53 -16.75 8.69
C GLY A 101 -11.22 -15.30 9.06
N PRO A 102 -12.21 -14.47 9.46
CA PRO A 102 -12.03 -13.03 9.57
C PRO A 102 -10.81 -12.60 10.39
N ALA A 103 -10.61 -13.22 11.56
CA ALA A 103 -9.47 -12.94 12.44
C ALA A 103 -8.10 -13.27 11.80
N PHE A 104 -8.03 -14.24 10.90
CA PHE A 104 -6.80 -14.53 10.15
C PHE A 104 -6.52 -13.45 9.10
N PHE A 105 -7.54 -13.01 8.37
CA PHE A 105 -7.42 -11.94 7.39
C PHE A 105 -7.10 -10.58 8.01
N ASP A 106 -7.61 -10.29 9.21
CA ASP A 106 -7.23 -9.08 9.96
C ASP A 106 -5.75 -9.06 10.28
N LYS A 107 -5.19 -10.20 10.72
CA LYS A 107 -3.77 -10.33 11.01
C LYS A 107 -2.92 -10.24 9.75
N LEU A 108 -3.31 -10.90 8.66
CA LEU A 108 -2.62 -10.77 7.37
C LEU A 108 -2.65 -9.34 6.88
N THR A 109 -3.78 -8.64 7.02
CA THR A 109 -3.92 -7.24 6.64
C THR A 109 -3.02 -6.33 7.48
N ALA A 110 -3.00 -6.53 8.80
CA ALA A 110 -2.11 -5.80 9.70
C ALA A 110 -0.63 -6.03 9.34
N TYR A 111 -0.24 -7.27 9.06
CA TYR A 111 1.10 -7.62 8.63
C TYR A 111 1.44 -7.00 7.26
N ALA A 112 0.52 -7.08 6.29
CA ALA A 112 0.68 -6.51 4.97
C ALA A 112 0.89 -4.99 5.03
N LYS A 113 0.15 -4.29 5.90
CA LYS A 113 0.32 -2.86 6.17
C LYS A 113 1.66 -2.56 6.82
N ALA A 114 2.02 -3.29 7.87
CA ALA A 114 3.26 -3.06 8.63
C ALA A 114 4.54 -3.23 7.78
N ASN A 115 4.49 -4.12 6.79
CA ASN A 115 5.63 -4.41 5.92
C ASN A 115 5.54 -3.75 4.53
N GLY A 116 4.55 -2.89 4.29
CA GLY A 116 4.43 -2.14 3.04
C GLY A 116 3.98 -2.97 1.82
N TYR A 117 3.40 -4.14 2.02
CA TYR A 117 2.79 -4.94 0.94
C TYR A 117 1.50 -4.32 0.41
N VAL A 118 0.76 -3.61 1.26
CA VAL A 118 -0.30 -2.72 0.82
C VAL A 118 0.37 -1.46 0.30
N GLY A 119 0.38 -1.29 -1.02
CA GLY A 119 0.85 -0.04 -1.64
C GLY A 119 0.14 1.11 -0.94
N ARG A 120 0.91 2.06 -0.40
CA ARG A 120 0.30 3.33 0.05
C ARG A 120 -0.48 3.81 -1.15
N CYS A 121 -1.76 4.13 -0.99
CA CYS A 121 -2.43 4.93 -1.98
C CYS A 121 -1.50 6.12 -2.20
N VAL A 122 -0.79 6.13 -3.32
CA VAL A 122 -0.38 7.37 -3.96
C VAL A 122 -1.73 7.94 -4.32
N THR A 123 -2.39 8.54 -3.33
CA THR A 123 -3.41 9.51 -3.61
C THR A 123 -2.69 10.39 -4.60
N HIS A 124 -3.14 10.36 -5.84
CA HIS A 124 -3.01 11.50 -6.70
C HIS A 124 -3.73 12.66 -5.97
N GLN A 125 -3.21 13.14 -4.84
CA GLN A 125 -2.96 14.55 -4.61
C GLN A 125 -2.07 14.89 -5.80
N ARG A 126 -2.58 15.10 -7.01
CA ARG A 126 -3.29 16.33 -7.37
C ARG A 126 -2.67 17.59 -6.74
N HIS A 127 -1.37 17.54 -6.44
CA HIS A 127 -0.44 18.63 -6.71
C HIS A 127 -0.28 18.91 -8.22
N ARG A 128 -1.12 18.31 -9.09
CA ARG A 128 -1.31 18.69 -10.49
C ARG A 128 -2.16 19.96 -10.69
N GLY A 129 -2.51 20.70 -9.63
CA GLY A 129 -3.31 21.94 -9.72
C GLY A 129 -2.60 23.22 -9.29
N ALA A 130 -1.73 23.19 -8.27
CA ALA A 130 -1.25 24.44 -7.65
C ALA A 130 0.02 25.05 -8.27
N ASN A 131 0.77 24.32 -9.10
CA ASN A 131 2.06 24.79 -9.62
C ASN A 131 2.08 25.09 -11.13
N ARG A 132 0.91 25.12 -11.79
CA ARG A 132 0.82 25.56 -13.21
C ARG A 132 0.70 27.07 -13.38
N ALA A 133 0.51 27.82 -12.29
CA ALA A 133 0.47 29.29 -12.30
C ALA A 133 1.86 29.96 -12.11
N ARG A 134 2.92 29.20 -11.79
CA ARG A 134 4.28 29.73 -11.60
C ARG A 134 5.27 29.41 -12.74
N LEU A 135 4.78 28.88 -13.87
CA LEU A 135 5.62 28.51 -15.01
C LEU A 135 5.59 29.50 -16.20
N TRP A 136 5.00 30.69 -16.01
CA TRP A 136 4.97 31.76 -17.03
C TRP A 136 5.74 33.03 -16.64
N GLN A 137 6.56 33.01 -15.58
CA GLN A 137 7.59 34.04 -15.46
C GLN A 137 8.78 33.60 -16.30
N ALA A 138 8.73 34.06 -17.56
CA ALA A 138 9.78 33.94 -18.54
C ALA A 138 11.10 34.47 -17.99
N THR A 139 12.04 33.58 -17.69
CA THR A 139 13.46 33.93 -17.65
C THR A 139 13.94 33.91 -19.10
N PRO A 140 14.33 35.04 -19.70
CA PRO A 140 15.00 35.01 -21.00
C PRO A 140 16.29 34.20 -20.85
N LEU A 141 16.38 33.11 -21.62
CA LEU A 141 17.59 32.32 -21.80
C LEU A 141 18.67 33.22 -22.43
N GLN A 142 19.48 33.84 -21.58
CA GLN A 142 20.77 34.35 -21.99
C GLN A 142 21.58 33.14 -22.45
N ASN A 143 21.83 33.07 -23.74
CA ASN A 143 22.69 32.09 -24.39
C ASN A 143 24.07 32.73 -24.59
N PRO A 144 25.04 32.57 -23.66
CA PRO A 144 26.43 32.79 -23.97
C PRO A 144 27.03 31.46 -24.44
N GLY A 145 27.58 31.49 -25.65
CA GLY A 145 27.93 30.29 -26.39
C GLY A 145 29.02 29.42 -25.79
N GLY A 146 29.21 28.27 -26.43
CA GLY A 146 30.36 27.41 -26.20
C GLY A 146 30.13 25.95 -26.59
N ARG A 147 30.17 25.64 -27.89
CA ARG A 147 30.59 24.29 -28.35
C ARG A 147 32.09 24.15 -28.01
N PRO A 148 32.59 22.95 -27.68
CA PRO A 148 32.98 21.98 -28.71
C PRO A 148 32.50 20.55 -28.35
N ALA A 149 31.97 19.72 -29.25
CA ALA A 149 32.61 19.05 -30.39
C ALA A 149 33.80 18.15 -30.01
N ILE A 150 33.62 16.85 -30.30
CA ILE A 150 34.61 15.81 -30.63
C ILE A 150 35.08 14.92 -29.47
N GLY A 151 34.90 13.60 -29.68
CA GLY A 151 35.55 12.55 -28.90
C GLY A 151 34.95 11.16 -29.12
N ASN A 152 34.79 10.70 -30.37
CA ASN A 152 34.60 9.28 -30.66
C ASN A 152 35.93 8.54 -30.47
N HIS A 153 36.01 7.69 -29.45
CA HIS A 153 36.94 6.55 -29.39
C HIS A 153 36.01 5.31 -29.39
N GLY A 154 36.01 4.39 -30.35
CA GLY A 154 37.09 3.91 -31.20
C GLY A 154 37.80 2.76 -30.48
N GLU A 155 37.48 1.51 -30.89
CA GLU A 155 38.17 0.23 -30.59
C GLU A 155 38.20 -0.20 -29.10
N GLU A 156 38.08 -1.47 -28.71
CA GLU A 156 38.92 -2.60 -29.13
C GLU A 156 38.27 -3.96 -28.72
N VAL A 157 38.42 -4.90 -29.65
CA VAL A 157 38.42 -6.37 -29.66
C VAL A 157 38.55 -7.12 -28.31
N ALA A 158 37.84 -8.27 -28.17
CA ALA A 158 38.43 -9.53 -27.71
C ALA A 158 37.48 -10.73 -27.94
N GLU A 159 37.90 -11.63 -28.82
CA GLU A 159 37.51 -13.05 -28.89
C GLU A 159 37.61 -13.72 -27.51
N ILE A 160 36.66 -14.61 -27.16
CA ILE A 160 36.88 -16.05 -26.83
C ILE A 160 35.58 -16.81 -27.14
#